data_AF-A0AAW6C8C5-F1
#
_entry.id   AF-A0AAW6C8C5-F1
#
_cell.length_a   1.000
_cell.length_b   1.000
_cell.length_c   1.000
_cell.angle_alpha   90.00
_cell.angle_beta   90.00
_cell.angle_gamma   90.00
#
_symmetry.space_group_name_H-M   'P 1'
#
loop_
_entity.id
_entity.type
_entity.pdbx_description
1 polymer ?
#
loop_
_entity_poly.entity_id
_entity_poly.type
_entity_poly.pdbx_seq_one_letter_code
_entity_poly.pdbx_strand_id
1 'polypeptide(L)'
;MVDTKGLKKSAVLAALYNDSKPQGLGFLHFDPAPMTEEEAEDLLKTSTHFDYLKGRVMKVDLSNDDSFEEWLYDRDNGNGAAQRAINKLRGL
;
A
#
# COMPACT_ATOMS: atom_id res chain seq x y z
N MET A 1 -5.08 3.09 -13.16
CA MET A 1 -5.97 2.34 -12.26
C MET A 1 -5.50 0.89 -12.15
N VAL A 2 -5.23 0.42 -10.92
CA VAL A 2 -4.82 -0.95 -10.61
C VAL A 2 -6.01 -1.78 -10.14
N ASP A 3 -6.17 -2.99 -10.68
CA ASP A 3 -7.23 -3.95 -10.34
C ASP A 3 -6.87 -4.78 -9.10
N THR A 4 -7.74 -4.74 -8.10
CA THR A 4 -7.65 -5.50 -6.85
C THR A 4 -8.82 -6.47 -6.66
N LYS A 5 -9.61 -6.72 -7.70
CA LYS A 5 -10.79 -7.56 -7.62
C LYS A 5 -10.44 -8.98 -7.14
N GLY A 6 -11.22 -9.45 -6.18
CA GLY A 6 -11.05 -10.75 -5.53
C GLY A 6 -9.89 -10.82 -4.53
N LEU A 7 -9.17 -9.72 -4.29
CA LEU A 7 -8.18 -9.64 -3.22
C LEU A 7 -8.81 -9.06 -1.96
N LYS A 8 -8.35 -9.53 -0.80
CA LYS A 8 -8.71 -8.88 0.47
C LYS A 8 -8.05 -7.50 0.53
N LYS A 9 -8.81 -6.48 0.94
CA LYS A 9 -8.31 -5.11 1.08
C LYS A 9 -7.15 -5.00 2.06
N SER A 10 -7.16 -5.77 3.14
CA SER A 10 -6.05 -5.87 4.10
C SER A 10 -4.77 -6.39 3.44
N ALA A 11 -4.87 -7.44 2.62
CA ALA A 11 -3.75 -7.97 1.86
C ALA A 11 -3.21 -6.97 0.84
N VAL A 12 -4.09 -6.22 0.17
CA VAL A 12 -3.72 -5.11 -0.74
C VAL A 12 -2.94 -4.04 0.00
N LEU A 13 -3.45 -3.55 1.13
CA LEU A 13 -2.78 -2.52 1.92
C LEU A 13 -1.40 -2.99 2.41
N ALA A 14 -1.31 -4.20 2.95
CA ALA A 14 -0.06 -4.78 3.41
C ALA A 14 0.96 -4.92 2.27
N ALA A 15 0.53 -5.41 1.09
CA ALA A 15 1.40 -5.55 -0.07
C ALA A 15 1.96 -4.19 -0.54
N LEU A 16 1.10 -3.17 -0.64
CA LEU A 16 1.51 -1.82 -1.02
C LEU A 16 2.45 -1.19 0.02
N TYR A 17 2.20 -1.40 1.31
CA TYR A 17 3.08 -0.91 2.37
C TYR A 17 4.45 -1.58 2.33
N ASN A 18 4.48 -2.89 2.12
CA ASN A 18 5.72 -3.66 2.12
C ASN A 18 6.60 -3.35 0.91
N ASP A 19 6.02 -2.96 -0.23
CA ASP A 19 6.75 -2.55 -1.44
C ASP A 19 7.00 -1.02 -1.51
N SER A 20 6.48 -0.23 -0.56
CA SER A 20 6.72 1.22 -0.54
C SER A 20 8.02 1.57 0.16
N LYS A 21 8.60 2.73 -0.19
CA LYS A 21 9.85 3.20 0.38
C LYS A 21 9.63 4.23 1.48
N PRO A 22 10.56 4.35 2.44
CA PRO A 22 10.61 5.51 3.34
C PRO A 22 10.80 6.79 2.54
N GLN A 23 10.18 7.89 2.96
CA GLN A 23 10.35 9.19 2.28
C GLN A 23 10.56 10.33 3.28
N GLY A 24 11.42 11.28 2.90
CA GLY A 24 11.73 12.45 3.72
C GLY A 24 12.31 12.09 5.08
N LEU A 25 11.85 12.77 6.14
CA LEU A 25 12.23 12.47 7.53
C LEU A 25 11.65 11.12 8.03
N GLY A 26 10.79 10.45 7.24
CA GLY A 26 10.25 9.13 7.57
C GLY A 26 11.33 8.06 7.77
N PHE A 27 12.54 8.25 7.23
CA PHE A 27 13.69 7.39 7.52
C PHE A 27 14.07 7.36 9.01
N LEU A 28 13.86 8.45 9.78
CA LEU A 28 14.16 8.49 11.22
C LEU A 28 13.23 7.60 12.05
N HIS A 29 12.06 7.26 11.51
CA HIS A 29 11.07 6.38 12.12
C HIS A 29 10.88 5.09 11.32
N PHE A 30 11.86 4.74 10.49
CA PHE A 30 11.77 3.58 9.62
C PHE A 30 11.75 2.29 10.46
N ASP A 31 10.61 1.61 10.42
CA ASP A 31 10.48 0.24 10.88
C ASP A 31 10.72 -0.71 9.68
N PRO A 32 11.78 -1.54 9.71
CA PRO A 32 12.02 -2.51 8.66
C PRO A 32 11.01 -3.66 8.68
N ALA A 33 10.21 -3.81 9.75
CA ALA A 33 9.23 -4.88 9.85
C ALA A 33 8.16 -4.76 8.75
N PRO A 34 7.87 -5.85 8.03
CA PRO A 34 6.75 -5.87 7.10
C PRO A 34 5.43 -5.78 7.88
N MET A 35 4.46 -5.06 7.32
CA MET A 35 3.07 -5.07 7.81
C MET A 35 2.45 -6.45 7.54
N THR A 36 1.76 -6.97 8.55
CA THR A 36 0.96 -8.20 8.43
C THR A 36 -0.45 -7.88 7.91
N GLU A 37 -1.16 -8.89 7.40
CA GLU A 37 -2.56 -8.72 6.96
C GLU A 37 -3.47 -8.33 8.14
N GLU A 38 -3.24 -8.90 9.33
CA GLU A 38 -4.00 -8.58 10.55
C GLU A 38 -3.84 -7.11 10.95
N GLU A 39 -2.61 -6.59 10.92
CA GLU A 39 -2.35 -5.19 11.21
C GLU A 39 -3.04 -4.27 10.18
N ALA A 40 -2.97 -4.64 8.90
CA ALA A 40 -3.66 -3.90 7.84
C ALA A 40 -5.18 -3.90 8.04
N GLU A 41 -5.75 -5.02 8.47
CA GLU A 41 -7.18 -5.14 8.79
C GLU A 41 -7.59 -4.21 9.94
N ASP A 42 -6.77 -4.09 10.98
CA ASP A 42 -7.02 -3.15 12.07
C ASP A 42 -6.98 -1.68 11.62
N LEU A 43 -6.01 -1.31 10.78
CA LEU A 43 -5.93 0.04 10.22
C LEU A 43 -7.16 0.38 9.36
N LEU A 44 -7.62 -0.58 8.56
CA LEU A 44 -8.78 -0.42 7.67
C LEU A 44 -10.11 -0.22 8.39
N LYS A 45 -10.20 -0.57 9.68
CA LYS A 45 -11.37 -0.23 10.51
C LYS A 45 -11.52 1.28 10.73
N THR A 46 -10.44 2.04 10.57
CA THR A 46 -10.40 3.48 10.88
C THR A 46 -10.28 4.38 9.66
N SER A 47 -9.63 3.92 8.59
CA SER A 47 -9.45 4.68 7.35
C SER A 47 -9.24 3.75 6.16
N THR A 48 -9.62 4.20 4.98
CA THR A 48 -9.27 3.58 3.69
C THR A 48 -8.33 4.45 2.85
N HIS A 49 -8.03 5.66 3.33
CA HIS A 49 -7.14 6.61 2.66
C HIS A 49 -5.85 6.76 3.47
N PHE A 50 -4.72 6.56 2.80
CA PHE A 50 -3.41 6.52 3.44
C PHE A 50 -2.42 7.34 2.64
N ASP A 51 -2.03 8.49 3.19
CA ASP A 51 -0.96 9.32 2.63
C ASP A 51 0.42 8.79 3.03
N TYR A 52 0.55 8.40 4.30
CA TYR A 52 1.75 7.83 4.90
C TYR A 52 1.37 6.76 5.92
N LEU A 53 2.20 5.73 6.04
CA LEU A 53 2.11 4.72 7.10
C LEU A 53 3.52 4.42 7.59
N LYS A 54 3.75 4.54 8.90
CA LYS A 54 5.03 4.23 9.57
C LYS A 54 6.28 4.75 8.82
N GLY A 55 6.25 6.01 8.40
CA GLY A 55 7.37 6.66 7.69
C GLY A 55 7.50 6.32 6.20
N ARG A 56 6.64 5.47 5.65
CA ARG A 56 6.57 5.14 4.22
C ARG A 56 5.49 5.95 3.51
N VAL A 57 5.77 6.35 2.27
CA VAL A 57 4.83 7.09 1.43
C VAL A 57 3.87 6.13 0.74
N MET A 58 2.58 6.39 0.91
CA MET A 58 1.51 5.53 0.40
C MET A 58 0.74 6.26 -0.70
N LYS A 59 0.05 7.35 -0.38
CA LYS A 59 -0.78 8.11 -1.33
C LYS A 59 -1.81 7.24 -2.08
N VAL A 60 -2.50 6.37 -1.35
CA VAL A 60 -3.53 5.49 -1.89
C VAL A 60 -4.88 5.72 -1.22
N ASP A 61 -5.93 5.55 -2.01
CA ASP A 61 -7.32 5.47 -1.56
C ASP A 61 -7.86 4.08 -1.91
N LEU A 62 -8.16 3.28 -0.88
CA LEU A 62 -8.67 1.92 -0.99
C LEU A 62 -10.16 1.84 -0.63
N SER A 63 -10.90 2.95 -0.77
CA SER A 63 -12.35 2.97 -0.49
C SER A 63 -13.12 2.05 -1.44
N ASN A 64 -12.68 1.91 -2.69
CA ASN A 64 -13.20 0.94 -3.66
C ASN A 64 -12.61 -0.46 -3.39
N ASP A 65 -13.44 -1.51 -3.53
CA ASP A 65 -13.05 -2.89 -3.27
C ASP A 65 -12.26 -3.55 -4.42
N ASP A 66 -12.55 -3.15 -5.67
CA ASP A 66 -12.07 -3.83 -6.87
C ASP A 66 -10.92 -3.09 -7.57
N SER A 67 -10.62 -1.84 -7.20
CA SER A 67 -9.54 -1.06 -7.82
C SER A 67 -9.14 0.18 -7.02
N PHE A 68 -8.00 0.78 -7.38
CA PHE A 68 -7.61 2.11 -6.92
C PHE A 68 -6.80 2.87 -7.97
N GLU A 69 -6.69 4.19 -7.81
CA GLU A 69 -5.85 5.05 -8.65
C GLU A 69 -4.43 5.10 -8.10
N GLU A 70 -3.47 4.59 -8.85
CA GLU A 70 -2.07 4.39 -8.45
C GLU A 70 -1.17 5.60 -8.69
N TRP A 71 -1.62 6.60 -9.45
CA TRP A 71 -0.74 7.65 -9.97
C TRP A 71 0.15 8.31 -8.90
N LEU A 72 -0.41 8.65 -7.73
CA LEU A 72 0.39 9.25 -6.65
C LEU A 72 1.32 8.24 -5.97
N TYR A 73 0.87 7.00 -5.75
CA TYR A 73 1.72 5.94 -5.21
C TYR A 73 2.92 5.71 -6.13
N ASP A 74 2.69 5.58 -7.44
CA ASP A 74 3.71 5.31 -8.45
C ASP A 74 4.65 6.51 -8.67
N ARG A 75 4.13 7.74 -8.57
CA ARG A 75 4.96 8.95 -8.60
C ARG A 75 6.05 8.89 -7.53
N ASP A 76 5.69 8.49 -6.32
CA ASP A 76 6.61 8.47 -5.19
C ASP A 76 7.41 7.17 -5.11
N ASN A 77 6.80 6.00 -5.33
CA ASN A 77 7.44 4.68 -5.19
C ASN A 77 8.08 4.15 -6.49
N GLY A 78 7.84 4.82 -7.61
CA GLY A 78 8.38 4.50 -8.94
C GLY A 78 7.30 3.98 -9.90
N ASN A 79 7.45 4.29 -11.19
CA ASN A 79 6.47 3.92 -12.22
C ASN A 79 6.15 2.41 -12.19
N GLY A 80 4.87 2.05 -12.13
CA GLY A 80 4.35 0.69 -12.06
C GLY A 80 4.57 -0.02 -10.72
N ALA A 81 4.92 0.68 -9.65
CA ALA A 81 5.21 0.07 -8.35
C ALA A 81 3.97 -0.58 -7.75
N ALA A 82 2.82 0.11 -7.79
CA ALA A 82 1.55 -0.43 -7.33
C ALA A 82 1.19 -1.73 -8.05
N GLN A 83 1.28 -1.74 -9.38
CA GLN A 83 0.98 -2.93 -10.18
C GLN A 83 1.92 -4.09 -9.85
N ARG A 84 3.23 -3.82 -9.65
CA ARG A 84 4.18 -4.85 -9.24
C ARG A 84 3.86 -5.43 -7.86
N ALA A 85 3.47 -4.60 -6.90
CA ALA A 85 3.06 -5.07 -5.57
C ALA A 85 1.83 -6.00 -5.66
N ILE A 86 0.83 -5.62 -6.47
CA ILE A 86 -0.37 -6.45 -6.67
C ILE A 86 -0.07 -7.73 -7.46
N ASN A 87 0.83 -7.68 -8.45
CA ASN A 87 1.26 -8.90 -9.17
C ASN A 87 1.94 -9.89 -8.23
N LYS A 88 2.87 -9.43 -7.38
CA LYS A 88 3.50 -10.26 -6.34
C LYS A 88 2.45 -10.89 -5.43
N LEU A 89 1.45 -10.13 -4.99
CA LEU A 89 0.35 -10.65 -4.16
C LEU A 89 -0.49 -11.71 -4.89
N ARG A 90 -0.68 -11.57 -6.20
CA ARG A 90 -1.35 -12.56 -7.06
C ARG A 90 -0.46 -13.76 -7.43
N GLY A 91 0.84 -13.74 -7.09
CA GLY A 91 1.81 -14.77 -7.47
C GLY A 91 2.21 -14.73 -8.94
N LEU A 92 2.19 -13.54 -9.56
CA LEU A 92 2.51 -13.28 -10.97
C LEU A 92 3.90 -12.66 -11.16
#